data_AF-A0A453H544-F1
#
_entry.id   AF-A0A453H544-F1
#
_cell.length_a   1.000
_cell.length_b   1.000
_cell.length_c   1.000
_cell.angle_alpha   90.00
_cell.angle_beta   90.00
_cell.angle_gamma   90.00
#
_symmetry.space_group_name_H-M   'P 1'
#
loop_
_entity.id
_entity.type
_entity.pdbx_description
1 polymer ?
#
loop_
_entity_poly.entity_id
_entity_poly.type
_entity_poly.pdbx_seq_one_letter_code
_entity_poly.pdbx_strand_id
1 'polypeptide(L)'
;MEANQEKAPETATGGDAPRPVRAVCVFCGSRPGNRPSFSAAALDLGKQLVERQLDLVYGGGSGGLMGLVSKAVHDGGRHVLGVIPSALLPEEVVHARISSATYTHACHVLPA
;
A
#
# COMPACT_ATOMS: atom_id res chain seq x y z
N MET A 1 -52.46 5.84 6.04
CA MET A 1 -51.62 5.74 4.84
C MET A 1 -50.26 6.27 5.22
N GLU A 2 -49.31 5.34 5.27
CA GLU A 2 -47.97 5.50 5.82
C GLU A 2 -47.08 6.31 4.89
N ALA A 3 -46.26 7.18 5.48
CA ALA A 3 -44.97 7.58 4.91
C ALA A 3 -43.93 7.27 6.01
N ASN A 4 -43.45 6.03 6.02
CA ASN A 4 -42.35 5.61 6.89
C ASN A 4 -41.03 5.98 6.20
N GLN A 5 -40.33 6.95 6.78
CA GLN A 5 -39.00 7.37 6.37
C GLN A 5 -38.01 6.47 7.13
N GLU A 6 -37.45 5.50 6.43
CA GLU A 6 -36.44 4.58 6.96
C GLU A 6 -35.16 5.36 7.31
N LYS A 7 -35.07 5.79 8.57
CA LYS A 7 -33.86 6.37 9.16
C LYS A 7 -32.85 5.24 9.31
N ALA A 8 -31.72 5.36 8.61
CA ALA A 8 -30.58 4.44 8.73
C ALA A 8 -30.20 4.23 10.21
N PRO A 9 -29.83 3.01 10.63
CA PRO A 9 -29.52 2.73 12.01
C PRO A 9 -28.22 3.42 12.42
N GLU A 10 -28.35 4.44 13.25
CA GLU A 10 -27.27 4.97 14.08
C GLU A 10 -27.13 4.06 15.32
N THR A 11 -26.10 3.21 15.36
CA THR A 11 -25.66 2.48 16.57
C THR A 11 -24.15 2.69 16.72
N ALA A 12 -23.68 3.64 17.54
CA ALA A 12 -23.46 3.59 18.99
C ALA A 12 -22.20 2.79 19.42
N THR A 13 -21.24 3.55 19.97
CA THR A 13 -20.28 3.23 21.06
C THR A 13 -19.33 2.03 20.93
N GLY A 14 -18.00 2.28 21.02
CA GLY A 14 -17.04 1.21 21.35
C GLY A 14 -15.56 1.60 21.34
N GLY A 15 -15.04 2.02 22.51
CA GLY A 15 -13.65 1.83 22.98
C GLY A 15 -12.50 2.52 22.23
N ASP A 16 -11.73 3.35 22.93
CA ASP A 16 -10.37 3.76 22.53
C ASP A 16 -9.37 2.60 22.69
N ALA A 17 -9.71 1.44 22.14
CA ALA A 17 -8.78 0.34 22.00
C ALA A 17 -8.10 0.49 20.63
N PRO A 18 -6.77 0.49 20.54
CA PRO A 18 -6.09 0.70 19.27
C PRO A 18 -6.48 -0.39 18.29
N ARG A 19 -7.04 0.02 17.15
CA ARG A 19 -7.36 -0.90 16.05
C ARG A 19 -6.06 -1.53 15.53
N PRO A 20 -6.04 -2.85 15.25
CA PRO A 20 -4.84 -3.50 14.76
C PRO A 20 -4.41 -2.91 13.41
N VAL A 21 -3.12 -2.57 13.30
CA VAL A 21 -2.53 -2.10 12.03
C VAL A 21 -2.51 -3.26 11.05
N ARG A 22 -3.03 -3.04 9.84
CA ARG A 22 -3.10 -4.08 8.77
C ARG A 22 -2.13 -3.83 7.62
N ALA A 23 -1.78 -2.57 7.38
CA ALA A 23 -0.91 -2.18 6.28
C ALA A 23 -0.03 -0.99 6.67
N VAL A 24 1.14 -0.90 6.04
CA VAL A 24 2.10 0.19 6.22
C VAL A 24 2.32 0.89 4.90
N CYS A 25 2.17 2.22 4.90
CA CYS A 25 2.55 3.06 3.77
C CYS A 25 4.05 3.38 3.85
N VAL A 26 4.81 3.01 2.82
CA VAL A 26 6.25 3.24 2.75
C VAL A 26 6.57 4.23 1.63
N PHE A 27 7.17 5.35 2.01
CA PHE A 27 7.76 6.28 1.07
C PHE A 27 9.24 5.97 0.89
N CYS A 28 9.61 5.54 -0.32
CA CYS A 28 11.00 5.19 -0.66
C CYS A 28 11.30 5.60 -2.11
N GLY A 29 12.58 5.78 -2.42
CA GLY A 29 13.00 6.28 -3.72
C GLY A 29 12.96 5.21 -4.83
N SER A 30 12.63 5.64 -6.05
CA SER A 30 12.71 4.83 -7.28
C SER A 30 14.14 4.55 -7.75
N ARG A 31 15.15 5.10 -7.06
CA ARG A 31 16.59 4.84 -7.24
C ARG A 31 17.16 4.06 -6.05
N PRO A 32 18.18 3.20 -6.26
CA PRO A 32 18.80 2.42 -5.17
C PRO A 32 19.60 3.27 -4.18
N GLY A 33 19.85 4.54 -4.51
CA GLY A 33 20.74 5.42 -3.74
C GLY A 33 22.22 5.16 -4.06
N ASN A 34 23.10 5.83 -3.32
CA ASN A 34 24.56 5.78 -3.51
C ASN A 34 25.27 4.88 -2.49
N ARG A 35 24.52 4.25 -1.57
CA ARG A 35 25.07 3.39 -0.51
C ARG A 35 24.33 2.05 -0.48
N PRO A 36 25.05 0.92 -0.39
CA PRO A 36 24.43 -0.41 -0.32
C PRO A 36 23.57 -0.60 0.93
N SER A 37 23.82 0.16 1.99
CA SER A 37 23.02 0.15 3.22
C SER A 37 21.55 0.49 2.99
N PHE A 38 21.22 1.30 1.97
CA PHE A 38 19.82 1.62 1.67
C PHE A 38 19.07 0.43 1.09
N SER A 39 19.69 -0.30 0.16
CA SER A 39 19.11 -1.53 -0.38
C SER A 39 18.95 -2.61 0.69
N ALA A 40 19.94 -2.76 1.56
CA ALA A 40 19.86 -3.68 2.70
C ALA A 40 18.70 -3.32 3.64
N ALA A 41 18.55 -2.04 3.99
CA ALA A 41 17.46 -1.57 4.85
C ALA A 41 16.08 -1.75 4.20
N ALA A 42 15.94 -1.51 2.89
CA ALA A 42 14.68 -1.72 2.17
C ALA A 42 14.27 -3.21 2.14
N LEU A 43 15.23 -4.12 1.97
CA LEU A 43 14.99 -5.56 2.02
C LEU A 43 14.62 -6.01 3.44
N ASP A 44 15.34 -5.51 4.45
CA ASP A 44 15.06 -5.82 5.85
C ASP A 44 13.67 -5.36 6.27
N LEU A 45 13.29 -4.13 5.90
CA LEU A 45 11.94 -3.61 6.09
C LEU A 45 10.89 -4.53 5.46
N GLY A 46 11.09 -4.97 4.22
CA GLY A 46 10.16 -5.87 3.55
C GLY A 46 9.96 -7.18 4.31
N LYS A 47 11.05 -7.80 4.79
CA LYS A 47 10.98 -9.02 5.62
C LYS A 47 10.23 -8.77 6.93
N GLN A 48 10.53 -7.66 7.59
CA GLN A 48 9.89 -7.25 8.83
C GLN A 48 8.37 -7.03 8.67
N LEU A 49 7.91 -6.56 7.51
CA LEU A 49 6.48 -6.46 7.21
C LEU A 49 5.84 -7.85 7.03
N VAL A 50 6.52 -8.76 6.32
CA VAL A 50 6.06 -10.14 6.11
C VAL A 50 5.93 -10.90 7.42
N GLU A 51 6.97 -10.85 8.27
CA GLU A 51 6.98 -11.49 9.59
C GLU A 51 5.84 -11.02 10.48
N ARG A 52 5.46 -9.74 10.39
CA ARG A 52 4.35 -9.14 11.14
C ARG A 52 2.99 -9.30 10.47
N GLN A 53 2.93 -9.98 9.32
CA GLN A 53 1.70 -10.15 8.54
C GLN A 53 1.05 -8.81 8.16
N LEU A 54 1.88 -7.83 7.80
CA LEU A 54 1.44 -6.50 7.37
C LEU A 54 1.50 -6.41 5.84
N ASP A 55 0.52 -5.72 5.28
CA ASP A 55 0.49 -5.39 3.85
C ASP A 55 1.26 -4.08 3.57
N LEU A 56 1.69 -3.90 2.32
CA LEU A 56 2.45 -2.74 1.88
C LEU A 56 1.59 -1.84 1.01
N VAL A 57 1.62 -0.54 1.31
CA VAL A 57 1.17 0.53 0.40
C VAL A 57 2.38 1.38 0.02
N TYR A 58 2.56 1.71 -1.26
CA TYR A 58 3.70 2.52 -1.71
C TYR A 58 3.40 3.22 -3.04
N GLY A 59 4.35 4.02 -3.54
CA GLY A 59 4.18 4.81 -4.77
C GLY A 59 4.19 4.05 -6.10
N GLY A 60 4.17 2.71 -6.10
CA GLY A 60 3.94 1.88 -7.30
C GLY A 60 5.08 1.73 -8.33
N GLY A 61 6.17 2.49 -8.23
CA GLY A 61 7.33 2.37 -9.11
C GLY A 61 8.10 1.05 -8.95
N SER A 62 8.59 0.48 -10.05
CA SER A 62 9.32 -0.81 -10.05
C SER A 62 10.82 -0.71 -9.79
N GLY A 63 11.39 0.50 -9.84
CA GLY A 63 12.83 0.74 -9.73
C GLY A 63 13.34 0.93 -8.30
N GLY A 64 14.66 0.75 -8.11
CA GLY A 64 15.36 1.18 -6.90
C GLY A 64 14.87 0.53 -5.60
N LEU A 65 14.74 1.34 -4.54
CA LEU A 65 14.32 0.86 -3.22
C LEU A 65 12.84 0.43 -3.20
N MET A 66 12.00 1.11 -3.97
CA MET A 66 10.58 0.77 -4.15
C MET A 66 10.39 -0.64 -4.72
N GLY A 67 11.17 -0.98 -5.75
CA GLY A 67 11.20 -2.33 -6.32
C GLY A 67 11.68 -3.39 -5.34
N LEU A 68 12.69 -3.07 -4.51
CA LEU A 68 13.25 -4.00 -3.53
C LEU A 68 12.25 -4.32 -2.41
N VAL A 69 11.62 -3.30 -1.82
CA VAL A 69 10.65 -3.52 -0.73
C VAL A 69 9.38 -4.19 -1.23
N SER A 70 8.85 -3.76 -2.38
CA SER A 70 7.64 -4.36 -2.96
C SER A 70 7.85 -5.82 -3.35
N LYS A 71 9.02 -6.16 -3.92
CA LYS A 71 9.38 -7.55 -4.22
C LYS A 71 9.50 -8.38 -2.95
N ALA A 72 10.20 -7.90 -1.93
CA ALA A 72 10.38 -8.64 -0.68
C ALA A 72 9.03 -8.95 0.00
N VAL A 73 8.10 -7.99 0.02
CA VAL A 73 6.76 -8.17 0.60
C VAL A 73 5.91 -9.13 -0.23
N HIS A 74 5.92 -8.98 -1.56
CA HIS A 74 5.15 -9.83 -2.46
C HIS A 74 5.66 -11.28 -2.46
N ASP A 75 6.97 -11.49 -2.54
CA ASP A 75 7.59 -12.83 -2.47
C ASP A 75 7.29 -13.51 -1.11
N GLY A 76 7.10 -12.71 -0.04
CA GLY A 76 6.67 -13.18 1.27
C GLY A 76 5.15 -13.45 1.39
N GLY A 77 4.39 -13.36 0.30
CA GLY A 77 2.96 -13.68 0.25
C GLY A 77 2.04 -12.63 0.86
N ARG A 78 2.53 -11.41 1.11
CA ARG A 78 1.72 -10.28 1.59
C ARG A 78 1.18 -9.44 0.44
N HIS A 79 0.11 -8.69 0.71
CA HIS A 79 -0.47 -7.83 -0.32
C HIS A 79 0.38 -6.57 -0.50
N VAL A 80 0.54 -6.17 -1.76
CA VAL A 80 1.24 -4.95 -2.16
C VAL A 80 0.30 -4.10 -3.00
N LEU A 81 0.03 -2.89 -2.54
CA LEU A 81 -0.75 -1.87 -3.22
C LEU A 81 0.16 -0.74 -3.70
N GLY A 82 0.25 -0.58 -5.02
CA GLY A 82 0.92 0.56 -5.65
C GLY A 82 -0.07 1.69 -5.93
N VAL A 83 0.25 2.90 -5.48
CA VAL A 83 -0.51 4.13 -5.76
C VAL A 83 0.31 5.00 -6.70
N ILE A 84 -0.12 5.09 -7.95
CA ILE A 84 0.57 5.89 -8.99
C ILE A 84 -0.41 6.94 -9.52
N PRO A 85 -0.08 8.23 -9.40
CA PRO A 85 -0.84 9.30 -10.05
C PRO A 85 -0.82 9.15 -11.57
N SER A 86 -1.95 9.40 -12.22
CA SER A 86 -2.07 9.29 -13.68
C SER A 86 -1.08 10.12 -14.50
N ALA A 87 -0.65 11.27 -13.96
CA ALA A 87 0.34 12.11 -14.62
C ALA A 87 1.73 11.46 -14.74
N LEU A 88 2.03 10.42 -13.94
CA LEU A 88 3.35 9.80 -13.86
C LEU A 88 3.45 8.47 -14.63
N LEU A 89 2.36 7.93 -15.19
CA LEU A 89 2.42 6.69 -15.98
C LEU A 89 3.41 6.69 -17.15
N PRO A 90 3.50 7.75 -17.98
CA PRO A 90 4.38 7.69 -19.13
C PRO A 90 5.87 7.72 -18.75
N GLU A 91 6.22 8.15 -17.53
CA GLU A 91 7.61 8.22 -17.06
C GLU A 91 8.00 7.11 -16.07
N GLU A 92 7.05 6.51 -15.35
CA GLU A 92 7.32 5.44 -14.36
C GLU A 92 7.01 4.04 -14.91
N VAL A 93 8.02 3.15 -14.91
CA VAL A 93 7.82 1.74 -15.23
C VAL A 93 7.09 1.08 -14.06
N VAL A 94 5.80 0.77 -14.25
CA VAL A 94 4.95 0.11 -13.24
C VAL A 94 5.38 -1.35 -13.04
N HIS A 95 5.42 -1.80 -11.79
CA HIS A 95 5.80 -3.19 -11.48
C HIS A 95 4.68 -4.16 -11.90
N ALA A 96 4.95 -5.10 -12.82
CA ALA A 96 3.94 -6.03 -13.31
C ALA A 96 3.46 -7.09 -12.29
N ARG A 97 4.04 -7.13 -11.08
CA ARG A 97 3.72 -8.11 -10.01
C ARG A 97 2.93 -7.52 -8.84
N ILE A 98 2.22 -6.41 -9.06
CA ILE A 98 1.40 -5.81 -8.00
C ILE A 98 0.11 -6.64 -7.90
N SER A 99 -0.20 -7.19 -6.71
CA SER A 99 -1.40 -8.00 -6.48
C SER A 99 -2.70 -7.23 -6.77
N SER A 100 -2.69 -5.91 -6.61
CA SER A 100 -3.70 -4.99 -7.14
C SER A 100 -3.05 -3.63 -7.46
N ALA A 101 -3.03 -3.25 -8.73
CA ALA A 101 -2.61 -1.90 -9.15
C ALA A 101 -3.86 -1.03 -9.28
N THR A 102 -4.08 -0.12 -8.35
CA THR A 102 -5.18 0.86 -8.45
C THR A 102 -4.64 2.12 -9.13
N TYR A 103 -4.99 2.26 -10.41
CA TYR A 103 -4.66 3.46 -11.19
C TYR A 103 -5.62 4.59 -10.83
N THR A 104 -5.10 5.71 -10.31
CA THR A 104 -5.95 6.82 -9.84
C THR A 104 -5.61 8.12 -10.56
N HIS A 105 -6.62 8.74 -11.20
CA HIS A 105 -6.53 10.07 -11.82
C HIS A 105 -6.35 11.19 -10.79
N ALA A 106 -6.72 10.92 -9.55
CA ALA A 106 -6.38 11.61 -8.33
C ALA A 106 -6.89 10.69 -7.21
N CYS A 107 -6.19 10.61 -6.08
CA CYS A 107 -6.51 9.79 -4.91
C CYS A 107 -8.00 9.39 -4.79
N HIS A 108 -8.35 8.20 -5.23
CA HIS A 108 -9.65 7.58 -4.92
C HIS A 108 -9.49 6.06 -4.91
N VAL A 109 -9.61 5.46 -3.73
CA VAL A 109 -9.59 4.02 -3.52
C VAL A 109 -11.04 3.53 -3.56
N LEU A 110 -11.39 2.68 -4.52
CA LEU A 110 -12.66 1.97 -4.48
C LEU A 110 -12.57 0.81 -3.48
N PRO A 111 -13.62 0.58 -2.66
CA PRO A 111 -13.65 -0.50 -1.67
C PRO A 111 -13.80 -1.88 -2.31
N ALA A 112 -13.56 -2.90 -1.47
CA ALA A 112 -13.53 -4.33 -1.77
C ALA A 112 -14.78 -4.89 -2.45
#